data_AF-A0A7M2X265-F1
#
_entry.id   AF-A0A7M2X265-F1
#
_cell.length_a   1.000
_cell.length_b   1.000
_cell.length_c   1.000
_cell.angle_alpha   90.00
_cell.angle_beta   90.00
_cell.angle_gamma   90.00
#
_symmetry.space_group_name_H-M   'P 1'
#
loop_
_entity.id
_entity.type
_entity.pdbx_description
1 polymer ?
#
loop_
_entity_poly.entity_id
_entity_poly.type
_entity_poly.pdbx_seq_one_letter_code
_entity_poly.pdbx_strand_id
1 'polypeptide(L)'
;MFDEPGESQAENPTDPAVRAKDKADEFRMHAELCAVFEGPRKFDAELRAGLDADLARKLQRTIGKLEKSKIPETPVLTPESVAEATEVLTLAEKEELPTNDYHIHRRPGEVMIVRWLSGDEVDLYYTRLQAHFDVALEQCREDERQAHEWKSDPATKAYLAALDKVEVNMAERYLREPIKTHGLFVLSTQSADELNIAYLADYIMSVPAAEIVGEASAPPDEPTEKDLAWFFKLFSLRGVVEGVEKMCFFAYLQKTSDDEW
;
A
#
# COMPACT_ATOMS: atom_id res chain seq x y z
N MET A 1 -10.11 -51.84 10.33
CA MET A 1 -8.93 -50.96 10.46
C MET A 1 -9.11 -49.89 9.41
N PHE A 2 -9.48 -48.68 9.82
CA PHE A 2 -9.52 -47.53 8.92
C PHE A 2 -8.09 -47.00 8.87
N ASP A 3 -7.48 -47.01 7.68
CA ASP A 3 -6.25 -46.26 7.43
C ASP A 3 -6.62 -44.78 7.48
N GLU A 4 -6.11 -44.07 8.49
CA GLU A 4 -6.14 -42.61 8.51
C GLU A 4 -5.29 -42.10 7.34
N PRO A 5 -5.80 -41.14 6.54
CA PRO A 5 -4.99 -40.55 5.48
C PRO A 5 -3.78 -39.87 6.12
N GLY A 6 -2.58 -40.31 5.71
CA GLY A 6 -1.33 -39.80 6.23
C GLY A 6 -1.27 -38.29 6.14
N GLU A 7 -1.00 -37.64 7.27
CA GLU A 7 -0.69 -36.22 7.35
C GLU A 7 0.32 -35.88 6.24
N SER A 8 -0.10 -35.08 5.27
CA SER A 8 0.79 -34.46 4.32
C SER A 8 1.92 -33.80 5.09
N GLN A 9 3.17 -34.17 4.79
CA GLN A 9 4.37 -33.61 5.42
C GLN A 9 4.22 -32.09 5.53
N ALA A 10 4.18 -31.61 6.78
CA ALA A 10 4.23 -30.19 7.06
C ALA A 10 5.40 -29.59 6.31
N GLU A 11 5.15 -28.56 5.49
CA GLU A 11 6.20 -27.73 4.92
C GLU A 11 7.19 -27.38 6.03
N ASN A 12 8.49 -27.53 5.75
CA ASN A 12 9.57 -27.36 6.73
C ASN A 12 9.29 -26.17 7.66
N PRO A 13 9.47 -26.30 8.99
CA PRO A 13 9.20 -25.20 9.90
C PRO A 13 10.14 -24.05 9.55
N THR A 14 9.59 -23.02 8.90
CA THR A 14 10.25 -21.75 8.67
C THR A 14 10.80 -21.26 10.01
N ASP A 15 12.05 -20.80 10.02
CA ASP A 15 12.68 -20.22 11.21
C ASP A 15 11.68 -19.28 11.91
N PRO A 16 11.37 -19.49 13.20
CA PRO A 16 10.40 -18.69 13.92
C PRO A 16 10.61 -17.17 13.78
N ALA A 17 11.86 -16.72 13.68
CA ALA A 17 12.18 -15.31 13.46
C ALA A 17 11.79 -14.83 12.05
N VAL A 18 12.01 -15.67 11.04
CA VAL A 18 11.59 -15.39 9.65
C VAL A 18 10.07 -15.35 9.57
N ARG A 19 9.36 -16.32 10.16
CA ARG A 19 7.89 -16.31 10.21
C ARG A 19 7.34 -15.05 10.88
N ALA A 20 7.92 -14.62 11.99
CA ALA A 20 7.51 -13.39 12.68
C ALA A 20 7.73 -12.14 11.82
N LYS A 21 8.87 -12.09 11.11
CA LYS A 21 9.19 -11.01 10.18
C LYS A 21 8.22 -10.97 8.99
N ASP A 22 7.93 -12.11 8.38
CA ASP A 22 7.00 -12.20 7.24
C ASP A 22 5.61 -11.71 7.64
N LYS A 23 5.16 -12.07 8.86
CA LYS A 23 3.89 -11.58 9.42
C LYS A 23 3.91 -10.06 9.64
N ALA A 24 5.01 -9.51 10.14
CA ALA A 24 5.16 -8.07 10.26
C ALA A 24 5.15 -7.36 8.89
N ASP A 25 5.79 -7.94 7.88
CA ASP A 25 5.79 -7.39 6.52
C ASP A 25 4.39 -7.40 5.88
N GLU A 26 3.54 -8.38 6.19
CA GLU A 26 2.11 -8.41 5.83
C GLU A 26 1.35 -7.24 6.48
N PHE A 27 1.49 -7.04 7.79
CA PHE A 27 0.84 -5.93 8.49
C PHE A 27 1.32 -4.56 8.03
N ARG A 28 2.60 -4.43 7.65
CA ARG A 28 3.13 -3.22 7.04
C ARG A 28 2.39 -2.88 5.75
N MET A 29 2.13 -3.87 4.88
CA MET A 29 1.39 -3.63 3.64
C MET A 29 -0.03 -3.14 3.93
N HIS A 30 -0.71 -3.79 4.88
CA HIS A 30 -2.06 -3.36 5.27
C HIS A 30 -2.07 -1.95 5.88
N ALA A 31 -1.12 -1.65 6.77
CA ALA A 31 -0.97 -0.33 7.37
C ALA A 31 -0.70 0.77 6.33
N GLU A 32 0.10 0.47 5.29
CA GLU A 32 0.33 1.39 4.17
C GLU A 32 -0.97 1.66 3.40
N LEU A 33 -1.75 0.63 3.06
CA LEU A 33 -3.04 0.82 2.40
C LEU A 33 -4.01 1.66 3.24
N CYS A 34 -4.13 1.37 4.54
CA CYS A 34 -4.96 2.16 5.45
C CYS A 34 -4.51 3.61 5.52
N ALA A 35 -3.20 3.86 5.73
CA ALA A 35 -2.67 5.22 5.83
C ALA A 35 -2.85 6.04 4.54
N VAL A 36 -2.79 5.38 3.37
CA VAL A 36 -2.98 6.02 2.06
C VAL A 36 -4.46 6.28 1.76
N PHE A 37 -5.35 5.32 2.00
CA PHE A 37 -6.71 5.34 1.44
C PHE A 37 -7.83 5.63 2.45
N GLU A 38 -7.59 5.63 3.77
CA GLU A 38 -8.66 5.90 4.75
C GLU A 38 -9.13 7.37 4.80
N GLY A 39 -8.59 8.23 3.93
CA GLY A 39 -8.90 9.66 3.82
C GLY A 39 -10.39 9.98 3.83
N PRO A 40 -11.22 9.38 2.95
CA PRO A 40 -12.64 9.72 2.88
C PRO A 40 -13.41 9.31 4.13
N ARG A 41 -12.94 8.28 4.84
CA ARG A 41 -13.55 7.78 6.07
C ARG A 41 -13.26 8.64 7.28
N LYS A 42 -12.05 9.24 7.39
CA LYS A 42 -11.56 9.82 8.65
C LYS A 42 -11.06 11.26 8.57
N PHE A 43 -10.78 11.80 7.39
CA PHE A 43 -9.97 13.02 7.23
C PHE A 43 -10.49 13.98 6.17
N ASP A 44 -11.81 13.95 5.92
CA ASP A 44 -12.54 14.84 5.02
C ASP A 44 -11.94 14.92 3.59
N ALA A 45 -11.21 13.87 3.17
CA ALA A 45 -10.67 13.79 1.83
C ALA A 45 -11.75 13.34 0.86
N GLU A 46 -11.92 14.04 -0.25
CA GLU A 46 -12.95 13.72 -1.24
C GLU A 46 -12.41 12.84 -2.37
N LEU A 47 -13.31 12.04 -2.96
CA LEU A 47 -13.06 11.35 -4.22
C LEU A 47 -13.42 12.27 -5.39
N ARG A 48 -12.40 12.89 -5.98
CA ARG A 48 -12.54 13.76 -7.15
C ARG A 48 -12.42 12.94 -8.43
N ALA A 49 -13.55 12.44 -8.89
CA ALA A 49 -13.66 11.85 -10.22
C ALA A 49 -13.41 12.90 -11.31
N GLY A 50 -12.82 12.49 -12.42
CA GLY A 50 -12.63 13.36 -13.59
C GLY A 50 -11.24 13.96 -13.72
N LEU A 51 -10.21 13.32 -13.14
CA LEU A 51 -8.82 13.66 -13.45
C LEU A 51 -8.61 13.60 -14.97
N ASP A 52 -8.02 14.68 -15.50
CA ASP A 52 -7.76 14.82 -16.93
C ASP A 52 -7.01 13.60 -17.49
N ALA A 53 -7.45 13.12 -18.65
CA ALA A 53 -6.96 11.87 -19.22
C ALA A 53 -5.49 11.98 -19.66
N ASP A 54 -5.06 13.14 -20.16
CA ASP A 54 -3.70 13.35 -20.62
C ASP A 54 -2.75 13.55 -19.45
N LEU A 55 -3.23 14.21 -18.38
CA LEU A 55 -2.54 14.30 -17.09
C LEU A 55 -2.34 12.91 -16.46
N ALA A 56 -3.40 12.10 -16.39
CA ALA A 56 -3.33 10.74 -15.85
C ALA A 56 -2.34 9.86 -16.63
N ARG A 57 -2.38 9.91 -17.97
CA ARG A 57 -1.42 9.20 -18.83
C ARG A 57 0.01 9.72 -18.65
N LYS A 58 0.20 11.02 -18.50
CA LYS A 58 1.50 11.62 -18.24
C LYS A 58 2.07 11.10 -16.92
N LEU A 59 1.28 11.14 -15.85
CA LEU A 59 1.65 10.60 -14.54
C LEU A 59 2.02 9.12 -14.63
N GLN A 60 1.17 8.29 -15.24
CA GLN A 60 1.44 6.86 -15.41
C GLN A 60 2.77 6.60 -16.12
N ARG A 61 3.05 7.33 -17.23
CA ARG A 61 4.32 7.20 -17.96
C ARG A 61 5.51 7.66 -17.13
N THR A 62 5.40 8.79 -16.45
CA THR A 62 6.49 9.34 -15.62
C THR A 62 6.79 8.42 -14.44
N ILE A 63 5.78 7.96 -13.70
CA ILE A 63 5.95 6.99 -12.61
C ILE A 63 6.58 5.70 -13.13
N GLY A 64 6.12 5.18 -14.28
CA GLY A 64 6.71 4.00 -14.90
C GLY A 64 8.17 4.17 -15.34
N LYS A 65 8.58 5.40 -15.69
CA LYS A 65 9.98 5.74 -15.97
C LYS A 65 10.80 5.81 -14.69
N LEU A 66 10.30 6.51 -13.67
CA LEU A 66 10.94 6.62 -12.35
C LEU A 66 11.15 5.24 -11.72
N GLU A 67 10.17 4.33 -11.86
CA GLU A 67 10.29 2.97 -11.36
C GLU A 67 11.49 2.22 -11.97
N LYS A 68 11.77 2.46 -13.25
CA LYS A 68 12.89 1.83 -13.97
C LYS A 68 14.23 2.50 -13.70
N SER A 69 14.23 3.71 -13.15
CA SER A 69 15.43 4.48 -12.86
C SER A 69 15.86 4.43 -11.40
N LYS A 70 15.26 3.56 -10.59
CA LYS A 70 15.74 3.28 -9.24
C LYS A 70 17.15 2.68 -9.28
N ILE A 71 17.96 3.01 -8.29
CA ILE A 71 19.22 2.31 -8.02
C ILE A 71 18.88 0.84 -7.73
N PRO A 72 19.58 -0.14 -8.36
CA PRO A 72 19.28 -1.56 -8.20
C PRO A 72 19.13 -1.97 -6.73
N GLU A 73 18.10 -2.78 -6.45
CA GLU A 73 17.79 -3.32 -5.11
C GLU A 73 17.42 -2.27 -4.05
N THR A 74 17.23 -1.01 -4.44
CA THR A 74 16.81 0.06 -3.53
C THR A 74 15.59 0.81 -4.06
N PRO A 75 14.82 1.49 -3.18
CA PRO A 75 13.75 2.37 -3.62
C PRO A 75 14.24 3.77 -4.03
N VAL A 76 15.56 4.03 -4.00
CA VAL A 76 16.14 5.36 -4.22
C VAL A 76 16.26 5.64 -5.72
N LEU A 77 15.83 6.82 -6.16
CA LEU A 77 15.93 7.25 -7.55
C LEU A 77 17.34 7.75 -7.88
N THR A 78 17.78 7.57 -9.12
CA THR A 78 19.07 8.10 -9.57
C THR A 78 19.03 9.63 -9.70
N PRO A 79 20.20 10.32 -9.61
CA PRO A 79 20.27 11.78 -9.76
C PRO A 79 19.64 12.31 -11.06
N GLU A 80 19.72 11.56 -12.16
CA GLU A 80 19.15 11.95 -13.46
C GLU A 80 17.62 12.02 -13.44
N SER A 81 16.98 11.34 -12.48
CA SER A 81 15.53 11.25 -12.35
C SER A 81 14.92 12.32 -11.45
N VAL A 82 15.75 13.10 -10.75
CA VAL A 82 15.32 14.09 -9.75
C VAL A 82 14.40 15.16 -10.35
N ALA A 83 14.69 15.64 -11.56
CA ALA A 83 13.87 16.65 -12.22
C ALA A 83 12.43 16.14 -12.47
N GLU A 84 12.29 14.91 -12.94
CA GLU A 84 10.99 14.30 -13.22
C GLU A 84 10.23 13.96 -11.93
N ALA A 85 10.94 13.47 -10.91
CA ALA A 85 10.35 13.23 -9.60
C ALA A 85 9.84 14.54 -8.96
N THR A 86 10.61 15.62 -9.08
CA THR A 86 10.22 16.95 -8.63
C THR A 86 8.97 17.44 -9.35
N GLU A 87 8.90 17.26 -10.67
CA GLU A 87 7.71 17.63 -11.47
C GLU A 87 6.44 16.90 -11.00
N VAL A 88 6.54 15.61 -10.66
CA VAL A 88 5.40 14.84 -10.13
C VAL A 88 4.98 15.35 -8.74
N LEU A 89 5.93 15.66 -7.86
CA LEU A 89 5.66 16.12 -6.50
C LEU A 89 5.08 17.55 -6.43
N THR A 90 5.33 18.39 -7.44
CA THR A 90 4.78 19.75 -7.52
C THR A 90 3.57 19.88 -8.44
N LEU A 91 3.12 18.76 -9.03
CA LEU A 91 2.07 18.76 -10.04
C LEU A 91 0.74 19.28 -9.51
N ALA A 92 0.38 18.91 -8.28
CA ALA A 92 -0.86 19.37 -7.65
C ALA A 92 -0.91 20.91 -7.56
N GLU A 93 0.18 21.55 -7.14
CA GLU A 93 0.25 23.02 -7.05
C GLU A 93 0.19 23.68 -8.43
N LYS A 94 0.87 23.09 -9.42
CA LYS A 94 0.91 23.62 -10.78
C LYS A 94 -0.45 23.56 -11.48
N GLU A 95 -1.21 22.49 -11.23
CA GLU A 95 -2.52 22.25 -11.82
C GLU A 95 -3.68 22.71 -10.91
N GLU A 96 -3.36 23.42 -9.81
CA GLU A 96 -4.31 23.92 -8.81
C GLU A 96 -5.24 22.82 -8.22
N LEU A 97 -4.69 21.62 -8.05
CA LEU A 97 -5.38 20.46 -7.48
C LEU A 97 -5.22 20.42 -5.96
N PRO A 98 -6.29 20.13 -5.19
CA PRO A 98 -6.19 19.90 -3.76
C PRO A 98 -5.29 18.70 -3.42
N THR A 99 -4.41 18.85 -2.44
CA THR A 99 -3.42 17.83 -2.04
C THR A 99 -4.10 16.68 -1.27
N ASN A 100 -4.93 16.98 -0.27
CA ASN A 100 -5.58 15.97 0.57
C ASN A 100 -6.53 15.00 -0.17
N ASP A 101 -7.05 15.37 -1.34
CA ASP A 101 -8.10 14.63 -2.05
C ASP A 101 -7.56 13.57 -3.02
N TYR A 102 -8.42 12.62 -3.39
CA TYR A 102 -8.10 11.55 -4.33
C TYR A 102 -8.58 11.92 -5.73
N HIS A 103 -7.66 12.11 -6.66
CA HIS A 103 -7.95 12.43 -8.04
C HIS A 103 -8.02 11.17 -8.87
N ILE A 104 -9.19 10.91 -9.48
CA ILE A 104 -9.46 9.62 -10.11
C ILE A 104 -9.70 9.77 -11.61
N HIS A 105 -8.91 9.04 -12.39
CA HIS A 105 -9.18 8.76 -13.80
C HIS A 105 -9.70 7.33 -13.94
N ARG A 106 -10.80 7.14 -14.68
CA ARG A 106 -11.45 5.83 -14.86
C ARG A 106 -11.63 5.50 -16.33
N ARG A 107 -11.46 4.22 -16.65
CA ARG A 107 -11.95 3.56 -17.87
C ARG A 107 -12.57 2.22 -17.47
N PRO A 108 -13.41 1.61 -18.32
CA PRO A 108 -13.93 0.28 -18.05
C PRO A 108 -12.78 -0.70 -17.74
N GLY A 109 -12.78 -1.27 -16.53
CA GLY A 109 -11.74 -2.19 -16.05
C GLY A 109 -10.39 -1.58 -15.69
N GLU A 110 -10.22 -0.25 -15.69
CA GLU A 110 -8.95 0.41 -15.35
C GLU A 110 -9.19 1.69 -14.53
N VAL A 111 -8.46 1.87 -13.43
CA VAL A 111 -8.56 3.05 -12.57
C VAL A 111 -7.17 3.53 -12.20
N MET A 112 -6.97 4.85 -12.24
CA MET A 112 -5.81 5.53 -11.69
C MET A 112 -6.28 6.46 -10.57
N ILE A 113 -5.70 6.32 -9.39
CA ILE A 113 -5.97 7.17 -8.22
C ILE A 113 -4.69 7.89 -7.86
N VAL A 114 -4.76 9.21 -7.70
CA VAL A 114 -3.60 10.04 -7.36
C VAL A 114 -3.90 10.92 -6.15
N ARG A 115 -2.99 10.99 -5.19
CA ARG A 115 -3.09 11.85 -4.00
C ARG A 115 -1.73 12.45 -3.67
N TRP A 116 -1.71 13.73 -3.31
CA TRP A 116 -0.48 14.42 -2.95
C TRP A 116 -0.49 14.85 -1.49
N LEU A 117 0.61 14.72 -0.76
CA LEU A 117 0.70 15.26 0.60
C LEU A 117 1.88 16.21 0.68
N SER A 118 1.76 17.26 1.49
CA SER A 118 2.83 18.25 1.70
C SER A 118 2.93 18.67 3.17
N GLY A 119 4.15 18.85 3.67
CA GLY A 119 4.41 19.36 5.02
C GLY A 119 3.72 18.54 6.11
N ASP A 120 2.87 19.18 6.91
CA ASP A 120 2.16 18.56 8.04
C ASP A 120 1.31 17.35 7.64
N GLU A 121 0.80 17.29 6.40
CA GLU A 121 0.06 16.13 5.89
C GLU A 121 0.96 14.88 5.80
N VAL A 122 2.25 15.07 5.49
CA VAL A 122 3.25 13.98 5.44
C VAL A 122 3.59 13.50 6.84
N ASP A 123 3.75 14.42 7.80
CA ASP A 123 3.92 14.05 9.22
C ASP A 123 2.76 13.20 9.71
N LEU A 124 1.54 13.65 9.42
CA LEU A 124 0.33 12.98 9.82
C LEU A 124 0.18 11.61 9.15
N TYR A 125 0.59 11.47 7.88
CA TYR A 125 0.68 10.18 7.21
C TYR A 125 1.58 9.19 7.96
N TYR A 126 2.81 9.58 8.34
CA TYR A 126 3.72 8.68 9.04
C TYR A 126 3.23 8.31 10.45
N THR A 127 2.60 9.24 11.16
CA THR A 127 1.96 8.94 12.45
C THR A 127 0.85 7.89 12.29
N ARG A 128 0.00 8.02 11.27
CA ARG A 128 -1.08 7.05 11.00
C ARG A 128 -0.53 5.69 10.58
N LEU A 129 0.45 5.69 9.70
CA LEU A 129 1.10 4.47 9.23
C LEU A 129 1.68 3.67 10.40
N GLN A 130 2.37 4.34 11.33
CA GLN A 130 2.88 3.69 12.54
C GLN A 130 1.73 3.16 13.41
N ALA A 131 0.69 3.97 13.65
CA ALA A 131 -0.44 3.57 14.49
C ALA A 131 -1.18 2.35 13.93
N HIS A 132 -1.43 2.29 12.62
CA HIS A 132 -2.05 1.12 11.98
C HIS A 132 -1.20 -0.12 12.11
N PHE A 133 0.12 0.02 11.91
CA PHE A 133 1.03 -1.11 12.06
C PHE A 133 1.08 -1.63 13.49
N ASP A 134 1.21 -0.74 14.48
CA ASP A 134 1.30 -1.11 15.89
C ASP A 134 0.04 -1.82 16.36
N VAL A 135 -1.15 -1.31 15.97
CA VAL A 135 -2.44 -1.93 16.30
C VAL A 135 -2.55 -3.32 15.68
N ALA A 136 -2.21 -3.48 14.41
CA ALA A 136 -2.29 -4.76 13.72
C ALA A 136 -1.31 -5.80 14.32
N LEU A 137 -0.08 -5.37 14.62
CA LEU A 137 0.93 -6.24 15.21
C LEU A 137 0.55 -6.67 16.62
N GLU A 138 0.01 -5.77 17.44
CA GLU A 138 -0.42 -6.12 18.80
C GLU A 138 -1.63 -7.07 18.80
N GLN A 139 -2.63 -6.82 17.95
CA GLN A 139 -3.76 -7.76 17.79
C GLN A 139 -3.27 -9.15 17.39
N CYS A 140 -2.32 -9.23 16.45
CA CYS A 140 -1.73 -10.50 16.04
C CYS A 140 -1.01 -11.21 17.19
N ARG A 141 -0.29 -10.48 18.04
CA ARG A 141 0.36 -11.06 19.22
C ARG A 141 -0.66 -11.65 20.17
N GLU A 142 -1.75 -10.94 20.42
CA GLU A 142 -2.83 -11.44 21.27
C GLU A 142 -3.49 -12.68 20.69
N ASP A 143 -3.84 -12.66 19.40
CA ASP A 143 -4.49 -13.78 18.72
C ASP A 143 -3.60 -15.03 18.68
N GLU A 144 -2.32 -14.88 18.33
CA GLU A 144 -1.36 -15.98 18.29
C GLU A 144 -1.11 -16.54 19.71
N ARG A 145 -1.02 -15.67 20.73
CA ARG A 145 -0.92 -16.13 22.12
C ARG A 145 -2.15 -16.93 22.52
N GLN A 146 -3.36 -16.44 22.26
CA GLN A 146 -4.60 -17.16 22.62
C GLN A 146 -4.72 -18.50 21.89
N ALA A 147 -4.40 -18.54 20.59
CA ALA A 147 -4.46 -19.76 19.79
C ALA A 147 -3.44 -20.83 20.22
N HIS A 148 -2.30 -20.40 20.77
CA HIS A 148 -1.16 -21.25 21.10
C HIS A 148 -0.84 -21.35 22.60
N GLU A 149 -1.64 -20.75 23.49
CA GLU A 149 -1.36 -20.66 24.94
C GLU A 149 -1.16 -22.04 25.58
N TRP A 150 -1.88 -23.04 25.10
CA TRP A 150 -1.81 -24.43 25.57
C TRP A 150 -0.64 -25.22 24.95
N LYS A 151 -0.06 -24.75 23.84
CA LYS A 151 1.04 -25.44 23.16
C LYS A 151 2.35 -25.14 23.86
N SER A 152 2.96 -26.19 24.40
CA SER A 152 4.22 -26.09 25.13
C SER A 152 5.46 -26.40 24.29
N ASP A 153 5.30 -26.70 23.01
CA ASP A 153 6.40 -27.09 22.15
C ASP A 153 7.42 -25.95 21.96
N PRO A 154 8.72 -26.28 21.84
CA PRO A 154 9.78 -25.26 21.75
C PRO A 154 9.66 -24.32 20.55
N ALA A 155 9.13 -24.79 19.42
CA ALA A 155 9.06 -24.00 18.18
C ALA A 155 8.01 -22.90 18.28
N THR A 156 6.82 -23.23 18.79
CA THR A 156 5.74 -22.25 19.04
C THR A 156 6.19 -21.17 20.03
N LYS A 157 6.85 -21.56 21.14
CA LYS A 157 7.38 -20.60 22.12
C LYS A 157 8.44 -19.67 21.51
N ALA A 158 9.32 -20.21 20.67
CA ALA A 158 10.32 -19.42 19.96
C ALA A 158 9.68 -18.42 18.98
N TYR A 159 8.60 -18.80 18.31
CA TYR A 159 7.85 -17.93 17.41
C TYR A 159 7.18 -16.78 18.14
N LEU A 160 6.43 -17.06 19.21
CA LEU A 160 5.78 -16.02 20.02
C LEU A 160 6.83 -15.04 20.60
N ALA A 161 7.96 -15.56 21.09
CA ALA A 161 9.05 -14.73 21.59
C ALA A 161 9.75 -13.92 20.48
N ALA A 162 9.76 -14.39 19.24
CA ALA A 162 10.25 -13.63 18.10
C ALA A 162 9.27 -12.53 17.69
N LEU A 163 7.97 -12.82 17.67
CA LEU A 163 6.90 -11.85 17.38
C LEU A 163 6.87 -10.70 18.40
N ASP A 164 7.10 -11.00 19.68
CA ASP A 164 7.21 -10.00 20.75
C ASP A 164 8.40 -9.05 20.58
N LYS A 165 9.45 -9.49 19.89
CA LYS A 165 10.66 -8.69 19.63
C LYS A 165 10.58 -7.87 18.34
N VAL A 166 9.54 -8.05 17.54
CA VAL A 166 9.35 -7.25 16.33
C VAL A 166 9.06 -5.81 16.74
N GLU A 167 10.00 -4.93 16.43
CA GLU A 167 9.85 -3.49 16.54
C GLU A 167 10.23 -2.88 15.19
N VAL A 168 9.31 -2.12 14.59
CA VAL A 168 9.54 -1.49 13.28
C VAL A 168 9.14 -0.03 13.37
N ASN A 169 10.13 0.85 13.17
CA ASN A 169 9.88 2.27 12.94
C ASN A 169 9.58 2.49 11.46
N MET A 170 8.33 2.86 11.15
CA MET A 170 7.88 3.02 9.76
C MET A 170 8.56 4.18 9.06
N ALA A 171 8.81 5.29 9.75
CA ALA A 171 9.51 6.43 9.14
C ALA A 171 10.94 6.04 8.72
N GLU A 172 11.66 5.30 9.56
CA GLU A 172 13.00 4.78 9.22
C GLU A 172 12.93 3.75 8.09
N ARG A 173 11.98 2.81 8.14
CA ARG A 173 11.79 1.78 7.12
C ARG A 173 11.55 2.36 5.72
N TYR A 174 10.89 3.51 5.66
CA TYR A 174 10.60 4.27 4.44
C TYR A 174 11.59 5.41 4.17
N LEU A 175 12.78 5.38 4.80
CA LEU A 175 13.90 6.27 4.53
C LEU A 175 13.59 7.76 4.77
N ARG A 176 12.67 8.09 5.67
CA ARG A 176 12.25 9.48 5.92
C ARG A 176 13.42 10.39 6.29
N GLU A 177 14.28 9.93 7.21
CA GLU A 177 15.44 10.72 7.65
C GLU A 177 16.47 10.91 6.51
N PRO A 178 16.89 9.86 5.77
CA PRO A 178 17.70 10.03 4.57
C PRO A 178 17.10 10.99 3.51
N ILE A 179 15.78 10.95 3.28
CA ILE A 179 15.09 11.88 2.38
C ILE A 179 15.31 13.33 2.83
N LYS A 180 15.12 13.61 4.13
CA LYS A 180 15.24 14.96 4.69
C LYS A 180 16.68 15.46 4.75
N THR A 181 17.61 14.60 5.15
CA THR A 181 19.00 15.00 5.44
C THR A 181 19.88 14.98 4.20
N HIS A 182 19.60 14.12 3.22
CA HIS A 182 20.40 14.00 1.99
C HIS A 182 19.65 14.43 0.72
N GLY A 183 18.39 14.87 0.83
CA GLY A 183 17.59 15.28 -0.32
C GLY A 183 17.30 14.13 -1.29
N LEU A 184 17.20 12.90 -0.77
CA LEU A 184 16.91 11.73 -1.61
C LEU A 184 15.48 11.79 -2.13
N PHE A 185 15.31 11.32 -3.37
CA PHE A 185 14.01 10.99 -3.92
C PHE A 185 13.82 9.48 -3.89
N VAL A 186 12.70 9.03 -3.36
CA VAL A 186 12.43 7.61 -3.11
C VAL A 186 11.09 7.25 -3.72
N LEU A 187 11.08 6.18 -4.51
CA LEU A 187 9.87 5.59 -5.09
C LEU A 187 9.72 4.15 -4.57
N SER A 188 8.76 3.94 -3.68
CA SER A 188 8.40 2.60 -3.21
C SER A 188 7.24 2.06 -4.01
N THR A 189 7.21 0.74 -4.21
CA THR A 189 6.19 0.07 -5.00
C THR A 189 5.63 -1.10 -4.21
N GLN A 190 4.31 -1.19 -4.15
CA GLN A 190 3.58 -2.37 -3.69
C GLN A 190 2.71 -2.87 -4.83
N SER A 191 2.60 -4.18 -4.99
CA SER A 191 1.71 -4.80 -5.95
C SER A 191 1.00 -6.00 -5.34
N ALA A 192 -0.24 -6.20 -5.76
CA ALA A 192 -1.02 -7.39 -5.48
C ALA A 192 -1.70 -7.81 -6.79
N ASP A 193 -1.55 -9.06 -7.18
CA ASP A 193 -2.19 -9.56 -8.40
C ASP A 193 -3.71 -9.64 -8.24
N GLU A 194 -4.16 -9.90 -7.01
CA GLU A 194 -5.58 -9.97 -6.65
C GLU A 194 -5.83 -9.18 -5.36
N LEU A 195 -6.16 -7.89 -5.51
CA LEU A 195 -6.78 -7.09 -4.47
C LEU A 195 -8.30 -7.22 -4.59
N ASN A 196 -8.96 -7.56 -3.48
CA ASN A 196 -10.42 -7.50 -3.41
C ASN A 196 -10.88 -6.03 -3.37
N ILE A 197 -11.60 -5.58 -4.41
CA ILE A 197 -12.05 -4.17 -4.49
C ILE A 197 -13.02 -3.79 -3.39
N ALA A 198 -13.85 -4.72 -2.89
CA ALA A 198 -14.76 -4.46 -1.77
C ALA A 198 -13.98 -4.22 -0.48
N TYR A 199 -12.83 -4.87 -0.30
CA TYR A 199 -11.96 -4.59 0.83
C TYR A 199 -11.42 -3.16 0.82
N LEU A 200 -10.94 -2.68 -0.34
CA LEU A 200 -10.50 -1.30 -0.48
C LEU A 200 -11.67 -0.32 -0.28
N ALA A 201 -12.81 -0.59 -0.91
CA ALA A 201 -13.97 0.28 -0.89
C ALA A 201 -14.64 0.36 0.49
N ASP A 202 -15.08 -0.78 1.03
CA ASP A 202 -15.94 -0.84 2.20
C ASP A 202 -15.12 -0.74 3.50
N TYR A 203 -14.00 -1.47 3.58
CA TYR A 203 -13.24 -1.57 4.82
C TYR A 203 -12.28 -0.40 5.00
N ILE A 204 -11.52 -0.04 3.95
CA ILE A 204 -10.50 1.01 4.04
C ILE A 204 -11.12 2.39 3.80
N MET A 205 -11.77 2.60 2.65
CA MET A 205 -12.24 3.92 2.21
C MET A 205 -13.64 4.27 2.76
N SER A 206 -14.43 3.27 3.14
CA SER A 206 -15.84 3.42 3.56
C SER A 206 -16.72 4.10 2.51
N VAL A 207 -16.51 3.79 1.23
CA VAL A 207 -17.29 4.32 0.09
C VAL A 207 -17.80 3.16 -0.78
N PRO A 208 -18.89 3.36 -1.56
CA PRO A 208 -19.29 2.38 -2.56
C PRO A 208 -18.18 2.11 -3.58
N ALA A 209 -18.00 0.86 -4.00
CA ALA A 209 -17.00 0.49 -5.01
C ALA A 209 -17.17 1.29 -6.32
N ALA A 210 -18.41 1.61 -6.71
CA ALA A 210 -18.70 2.45 -7.88
C ALA A 210 -18.10 3.85 -7.79
N GLU A 211 -17.93 4.41 -6.58
CA GLU A 211 -17.24 5.68 -6.38
C GLU A 211 -15.73 5.58 -6.57
N ILE A 212 -15.16 4.37 -6.65
CA ILE A 212 -13.74 4.14 -6.96
C ILE A 212 -13.60 3.77 -8.43
N VAL A 213 -14.30 2.72 -8.87
CA VAL A 213 -14.10 2.08 -10.18
C VAL A 213 -15.07 2.53 -11.28
N GLY A 214 -16.09 3.30 -10.90
CA GLY A 214 -17.18 3.73 -11.79
C GLY A 214 -18.21 2.65 -12.04
N GLU A 215 -19.44 3.05 -12.34
CA GLU A 215 -20.60 2.17 -12.53
C GLU A 215 -20.35 1.02 -13.51
N ALA A 216 -19.66 1.30 -14.63
CA ALA A 216 -19.39 0.29 -15.65
C ALA A 216 -18.45 -0.84 -15.19
N SER A 217 -17.68 -0.62 -14.12
CA SER A 217 -16.73 -1.60 -13.57
C SER A 217 -17.11 -2.06 -12.17
N ALA A 218 -18.16 -1.50 -11.57
CA ALA A 218 -18.57 -1.82 -10.22
C ALA A 218 -18.98 -3.30 -10.13
N PRO A 219 -18.67 -3.99 -9.01
CA PRO A 219 -19.19 -5.32 -8.77
C PRO A 219 -20.74 -5.30 -8.76
N PRO A 220 -21.40 -6.37 -9.24
CA PRO A 220 -22.85 -6.50 -9.12
C PRO A 220 -23.26 -6.71 -7.65
N ASP A 221 -24.57 -6.68 -7.35
CA ASP A 221 -25.11 -6.84 -5.99
C ASP A 221 -24.70 -8.16 -5.32
N GLU A 222 -24.60 -9.24 -6.10
CA GLU A 222 -24.11 -10.55 -5.67
C GLU A 222 -22.80 -10.86 -6.42
N PRO A 223 -21.66 -10.30 -6.00
CA PRO A 223 -20.42 -10.43 -6.72
C PRO A 223 -19.77 -11.79 -6.48
N THR A 224 -19.17 -12.36 -7.52
CA THR A 224 -18.25 -13.50 -7.39
C THR A 224 -16.86 -13.02 -6.94
N GLU A 225 -15.99 -13.93 -6.48
CA GLU A 225 -14.60 -13.59 -6.15
C GLU A 225 -13.89 -12.90 -7.33
N LYS A 226 -14.20 -13.33 -8.56
CA LYS A 226 -13.65 -12.77 -9.79
C LYS A 226 -14.17 -11.36 -10.09
N ASP A 227 -15.42 -11.05 -9.76
CA ASP A 227 -15.95 -9.68 -9.89
C ASP A 227 -15.22 -8.71 -8.96
N LEU A 228 -14.69 -9.24 -7.84
CA LEU A 228 -13.98 -8.50 -6.82
C LEU A 228 -12.47 -8.44 -7.04
N ALA A 229 -11.90 -9.30 -7.90
CA ALA A 229 -10.46 -9.41 -8.10
C ALA A 229 -9.93 -8.31 -9.04
N TRP A 230 -8.95 -7.56 -8.55
CA TRP A 230 -8.28 -6.50 -9.31
C TRP A 230 -6.78 -6.61 -9.12
N PHE A 231 -6.03 -6.53 -10.21
CA PHE A 231 -4.62 -6.20 -10.14
C PHE A 231 -4.47 -4.81 -9.53
N PHE A 232 -3.60 -4.69 -8.54
CA PHE A 232 -3.36 -3.46 -7.81
C PHE A 232 -1.86 -3.16 -7.79
N LYS A 233 -1.52 -1.91 -8.06
CA LYS A 233 -0.16 -1.41 -7.90
C LYS A 233 -0.16 -0.01 -7.31
N LEU A 234 0.49 0.16 -6.16
CA LEU A 234 0.69 1.44 -5.50
C LEU A 234 2.14 1.88 -5.63
N PHE A 235 2.32 3.12 -6.05
CA PHE A 235 3.59 3.82 -6.07
C PHE A 235 3.55 4.96 -5.07
N SER A 236 4.56 5.03 -4.21
CA SER A 236 4.69 6.04 -3.16
C SER A 236 5.98 6.83 -3.43
N LEU A 237 5.86 7.95 -4.15
CA LEU A 237 6.96 8.87 -4.43
C LEU A 237 7.14 9.85 -3.29
N ARG A 238 8.38 10.08 -2.86
CA ARG A 238 8.73 10.93 -1.71
C ARG A 238 9.98 11.74 -2.03
N GLY A 239 10.04 12.96 -1.52
CA GLY A 239 11.20 13.82 -1.64
C GLY A 239 11.02 15.14 -0.91
N VAL A 240 12.09 15.92 -0.83
CA VAL A 240 12.03 17.31 -0.36
C VAL A 240 12.13 18.24 -1.56
N VAL A 241 11.13 19.10 -1.73
CA VAL A 241 11.10 20.13 -2.78
C VAL A 241 11.01 21.48 -2.10
N GLU A 242 11.96 22.38 -2.40
CA GLU A 242 12.00 23.74 -1.84
C GLU A 242 11.97 23.77 -0.29
N GLY A 243 12.57 22.76 0.35
CA GLY A 243 12.63 22.63 1.80
C GLY A 243 11.37 22.02 2.44
N VAL A 244 10.36 21.64 1.64
CA VAL A 244 9.13 21.01 2.10
C VAL A 244 9.13 19.53 1.72
N GLU A 245 8.86 18.66 2.69
CA GLU A 245 8.66 17.22 2.43
C GLU A 245 7.34 17.03 1.68
N LYS A 246 7.39 16.31 0.56
CA LYS A 246 6.24 16.04 -0.31
C LYS A 246 6.12 14.55 -0.62
N MET A 247 4.89 14.10 -0.78
CA MET A 247 4.57 12.75 -1.22
C MET A 247 3.56 12.77 -2.37
N CYS A 248 3.67 11.80 -3.27
CA CYS A 248 2.65 11.49 -4.26
C CYS A 248 2.38 9.99 -4.23
N PHE A 249 1.13 9.63 -3.97
CA PHE A 249 0.62 8.28 -4.11
C PHE A 249 -0.05 8.14 -5.47
N PHE A 250 0.41 7.19 -6.27
CA PHE A 250 -0.21 6.83 -7.54
C PHE A 250 -0.59 5.35 -7.49
N ALA A 251 -1.89 5.07 -7.51
CA ALA A 251 -2.42 3.72 -7.53
C ALA A 251 -3.01 3.41 -8.90
N TYR A 252 -2.68 2.23 -9.42
CA TYR A 252 -3.23 1.68 -10.64
C TYR A 252 -3.99 0.41 -10.29
N LEU A 253 -5.26 0.36 -10.69
CA LEU A 253 -6.12 -0.81 -10.55
C LEU A 253 -6.55 -1.27 -11.93
N GLN A 254 -6.48 -2.56 -12.18
CA GLN A 254 -6.96 -3.18 -13.41
C GLN A 254 -7.77 -4.43 -13.07
N LYS A 255 -8.99 -4.52 -13.62
CA LYS A 255 -9.84 -5.70 -13.42
C LYS A 255 -9.15 -6.90 -14.06
N THR A 256 -9.04 -8.01 -13.33
CA THR A 256 -8.48 -9.24 -13.89
C THR A 256 -9.44 -9.78 -14.96
N SER A 257 -8.95 -9.90 -16.20
CA SER A 257 -9.72 -10.41 -17.34
C SER A 257 -9.53 -11.91 -17.54
N ASP A 258 -10.51 -12.57 -18.18
CA ASP A 258 -10.48 -14.01 -18.52
C ASP A 258 -9.40 -14.42 -19.54
N ASP A 259 -8.83 -13.47 -20.29
CA ASP A 259 -8.12 -13.78 -21.53
C ASP A 259 -6.64 -14.19 -21.36
N GLU A 260 -6.13 -14.39 -20.15
CA GLU A 260 -4.74 -14.83 -19.94
C GLU A 260 -4.62 -15.98 -18.93
N TRP A 261 -4.96 -17.19 -19.38
CA TRP A 261 -4.36 -18.46 -18.94
C TRP A 261 -4.19 -19.42 -20.13
#